data_AF-A0A7S0TWB4-F1
#
_entry.id   AF-A0A7S0TWB4-F1
#
_cell.length_a   1.000
_cell.length_b   1.000
_cell.length_c   1.000
_cell.angle_alpha   90.00
_cell.angle_beta   90.00
_cell.angle_gamma   90.00
#
_symmetry.space_group_name_H-M   'P 1'
#
loop_
_entity.id
_entity.type
_entity.pdbx_description
1 polymer ?
#
loop_
_entity_poly.entity_id
_entity_poly.type
_entity_poly.pdbx_seq_one_letter_code
_entity_poly.pdbx_strand_id
1 'polypeptide(L)'
;RAAKERLLSSSFWRYVYANDGITRDELFTYFTTFEHNPAVLEIPGTFSAHLDLLYARMNFARSDPRFTLWVVFFLALWESNKQMKQLQSPKARALFDPSSKDCLAFNPLDASQLETVLKNAGLRKSRSLISNAMFASFWSAMNAAANTSNSNSRGLKPGNAKERGVPGLAGTVAFASSGPVNTDGFVAP
;
A
#
# COMPACT_ATOMS: atom_id res chain seq x y z
N ARG A 1 25.11 10.51 -11.50
CA ARG A 1 24.08 9.85 -12.34
C ARG A 1 24.45 8.39 -12.59
N ALA A 2 25.59 8.10 -13.24
CA ALA A 2 26.07 6.73 -13.50
C ALA A 2 26.16 5.80 -12.27
N ALA A 3 26.58 6.31 -11.10
CA ALA A 3 26.64 5.50 -9.87
C ALA A 3 25.27 5.10 -9.31
N LYS A 4 24.21 5.89 -9.55
CA LYS A 4 22.84 5.56 -9.13
C LYS A 4 22.16 4.61 -10.13
N GLU A 5 22.48 4.76 -11.41
CA GLU A 5 22.06 3.84 -12.47
C GLU A 5 22.68 2.43 -12.33
N ARG A 6 23.80 2.30 -11.62
CA ARG A 6 24.37 1.00 -11.23
C ARG A 6 23.52 0.21 -10.22
N LEU A 7 22.73 0.91 -9.39
CA LEU A 7 21.88 0.26 -8.37
C LEU A 7 20.46 0.06 -8.88
N LEU A 8 19.85 1.09 -9.47
CA LEU A 8 18.50 1.04 -10.03
C LEU A 8 18.49 1.70 -11.41
N SER A 9 17.97 1.00 -12.41
CA SER A 9 17.87 1.50 -13.78
C SER A 9 16.98 2.76 -13.84
N SER A 10 17.22 3.63 -14.84
CA SER A 10 16.34 4.79 -15.07
C SER A 10 14.90 4.36 -15.40
N SER A 11 14.74 3.21 -16.05
CA SER A 11 13.47 2.54 -16.31
C SER A 11 12.72 2.21 -15.02
N PHE A 12 13.39 1.76 -13.97
CA PHE A 12 12.75 1.43 -12.69
C PHE A 12 12.04 2.66 -12.11
N TRP A 13 12.70 3.82 -12.11
CA TRP A 13 12.12 5.04 -11.58
C TRP A 13 10.86 5.47 -12.32
N ARG A 14 10.81 5.26 -13.64
CA ARG A 14 9.69 5.66 -14.48
C ARG A 14 8.54 4.67 -14.44
N TYR A 15 8.83 3.37 -14.56
CA TYR A 15 7.80 2.34 -14.76
C TYR A 15 7.33 1.70 -13.45
N VAL A 16 8.16 1.72 -12.40
CA VAL A 16 7.82 1.15 -11.09
C VAL A 16 7.59 2.26 -10.08
N TYR A 17 8.59 3.10 -9.80
CA TYR A 17 8.49 4.07 -8.70
C TYR A 17 7.43 5.16 -8.92
N ALA A 18 7.36 5.71 -10.14
CA ALA A 18 6.38 6.75 -10.48
C ALA A 18 5.00 6.19 -10.86
N ASN A 19 4.87 4.88 -11.02
CA ASN A 19 3.62 4.23 -11.39
C ASN A 19 2.98 3.63 -10.14
N ASP A 20 2.16 4.42 -9.46
CA ASP A 20 1.42 3.95 -8.29
C ASP A 20 0.41 2.85 -8.66
N GLY A 21 -0.13 2.86 -9.89
CA GLY A 21 -1.10 1.89 -10.38
C GLY A 21 -0.54 0.52 -10.79
N ILE A 22 0.78 0.31 -10.77
CA ILE A 22 1.38 -0.97 -11.20
C ILE A 22 0.84 -2.13 -10.36
N THR A 23 0.45 -3.22 -11.01
CA THR A 23 -0.02 -4.44 -10.34
C THR A 23 1.14 -5.36 -9.99
N ARG A 24 0.87 -6.35 -9.13
CA ARG A 24 1.87 -7.35 -8.70
C ARG A 24 2.47 -8.12 -9.87
N ASP A 25 1.64 -8.46 -10.85
CA ASP A 25 2.01 -9.25 -12.03
C ASP A 25 2.77 -8.40 -13.05
N GLU A 26 2.36 -7.15 -13.24
CA GLU A 26 3.10 -6.19 -14.07
C GLU A 26 4.48 -5.89 -13.48
N LEU A 27 4.59 -5.78 -12.15
CA LEU A 27 5.87 -5.61 -11.47
C LEU A 27 6.77 -6.84 -11.64
N PHE A 28 6.20 -8.05 -11.53
CA PHE A 28 6.95 -9.28 -11.79
C PHE A 28 7.47 -9.31 -13.23
N THR A 29 6.60 -9.00 -14.20
CA THR A 29 6.94 -8.91 -15.62
C THR A 29 8.04 -7.87 -15.86
N TYR A 30 7.96 -6.71 -15.20
CA TYR A 30 8.99 -5.67 -15.28
C TYR A 30 10.35 -6.23 -14.89
N PHE A 31 10.44 -6.89 -13.73
CA PHE A 31 11.70 -7.45 -13.24
C PHE A 31 12.22 -8.54 -14.17
N THR A 32 11.40 -9.49 -14.62
CA THR A 32 11.89 -10.61 -15.45
C THR A 32 12.30 -10.20 -16.87
N THR A 33 11.72 -9.14 -17.42
CA THR A 33 11.86 -8.82 -18.85
C THR A 33 12.72 -7.58 -19.12
N PHE A 34 12.72 -6.59 -18.22
CA PHE A 34 13.33 -5.27 -18.49
C PHE A 34 14.53 -4.95 -17.59
N GLU A 35 14.62 -5.56 -16.41
CA GLU A 35 15.69 -5.29 -15.48
C GLU A 35 16.92 -6.18 -15.76
N HIS A 36 18.12 -5.60 -15.67
CA HIS A 36 19.37 -6.31 -15.98
C HIS A 36 20.30 -6.41 -14.77
N ASN A 37 19.96 -5.72 -13.67
CA ASN A 37 20.72 -5.80 -12.44
C ASN A 37 20.39 -7.11 -11.70
N PRO A 38 21.37 -8.03 -11.50
CA PRO A 38 21.11 -9.33 -10.87
C PRO A 38 20.54 -9.20 -9.45
N ALA A 39 20.96 -8.18 -8.69
CA ALA A 39 20.44 -7.95 -7.34
C ALA A 39 18.94 -7.59 -7.33
N VAL A 40 18.44 -7.03 -8.42
CA VAL A 40 17.06 -6.57 -8.57
C VAL A 40 16.18 -7.65 -9.21
N LEU A 41 16.77 -8.47 -10.09
CA LEU A 41 16.12 -9.64 -10.70
C LEU A 41 15.64 -10.67 -9.68
N GLU A 42 16.38 -10.84 -8.58
CA GLU A 42 16.04 -11.81 -7.53
C GLU A 42 14.91 -11.33 -6.61
N ILE A 43 14.56 -10.03 -6.64
CA ILE A 43 13.60 -9.45 -5.69
C ILE A 43 12.24 -10.16 -5.70
N PRO A 44 11.62 -10.45 -6.86
CA PRO A 44 10.31 -11.09 -6.87
C PRO A 44 10.30 -12.51 -6.31
N GLY A 45 11.44 -13.22 -6.38
CA GLY A 45 11.59 -14.56 -5.80
C GLY A 45 11.91 -14.50 -4.31
N THR A 46 12.98 -13.78 -3.95
CA THR A 46 13.49 -13.70 -2.58
C THR A 46 12.54 -12.96 -1.63
N PHE A 47 11.86 -11.93 -2.11
CA PHE A 47 10.99 -11.07 -1.31
C PHE A 47 9.51 -11.15 -1.70
N SER A 48 9.07 -12.27 -2.29
CA SER A 48 7.68 -12.49 -2.71
C SER A 48 6.67 -12.13 -1.63
N ALA A 49 6.80 -12.71 -0.42
CA ALA A 49 5.91 -12.44 0.70
C ALA A 49 5.92 -10.97 1.16
N HIS A 50 7.06 -10.28 1.06
CA HIS A 50 7.16 -8.86 1.41
C HIS A 50 6.47 -7.98 0.37
N LEU A 51 6.56 -8.36 -0.91
CA LEU A 51 5.82 -7.70 -1.98
C LEU A 51 4.31 -7.93 -1.79
N ASP A 52 3.89 -9.14 -1.46
CA ASP A 52 2.46 -9.43 -1.24
C ASP A 52 1.91 -8.61 -0.06
N LEU A 53 2.68 -8.49 1.03
CA LEU A 53 2.33 -7.61 2.15
C LEU A 53 2.29 -6.13 1.73
N LEU A 54 3.25 -5.66 0.93
CA LEU A 54 3.27 -4.29 0.40
C LEU A 54 2.02 -4.00 -0.43
N TYR A 55 1.67 -4.90 -1.35
CA TYR A 55 0.48 -4.77 -2.18
C TYR A 55 -0.81 -4.86 -1.38
N ALA A 56 -0.90 -5.74 -0.37
CA ALA A 56 -2.03 -5.78 0.54
C ALA A 56 -2.23 -4.44 1.26
N ARG A 57 -1.15 -3.82 1.74
CA ARG A 57 -1.17 -2.50 2.39
C ARG A 57 -1.54 -1.37 1.43
N MET A 58 -1.03 -1.40 0.20
CA MET A 58 -1.39 -0.43 -0.84
C MET A 58 -2.87 -0.55 -1.23
N ASN A 59 -3.37 -1.77 -1.40
CA ASN A 59 -4.77 -2.04 -1.70
C ASN A 59 -5.68 -1.60 -0.55
N PHE A 60 -5.29 -1.88 0.70
CA PHE A 60 -5.99 -1.37 1.88
C PHE A 60 -6.08 0.17 1.86
N ALA A 61 -4.95 0.86 1.67
CA ALA A 61 -4.92 2.31 1.61
C ALA A 61 -5.83 2.87 0.50
N ARG A 62 -5.86 2.22 -0.66
CA ARG A 62 -6.64 2.63 -1.84
C ARG A 62 -8.13 2.29 -1.77
N SER A 63 -8.52 1.36 -0.90
CA SER A 63 -9.89 0.87 -0.85
C SER A 63 -10.91 1.94 -0.43
N ASP A 64 -10.49 2.94 0.33
CA ASP A 64 -11.31 4.10 0.72
C ASP A 64 -10.42 5.35 0.89
N PRO A 65 -10.82 6.53 0.41
CA PRO A 65 -10.11 7.79 0.65
C PRO A 65 -9.80 8.07 2.13
N ARG A 66 -10.65 7.62 3.06
CA ARG A 66 -10.41 7.68 4.50
C ARG A 66 -9.20 6.86 4.91
N PHE A 67 -9.07 5.65 4.38
CA PHE A 67 -7.92 4.79 4.67
C PHE A 67 -6.63 5.32 4.04
N THR A 68 -6.71 5.95 2.86
CA THR A 68 -5.55 6.67 2.30
C THR A 68 -5.08 7.75 3.27
N LEU A 69 -5.98 8.63 3.72
CA LEU A 69 -5.65 9.71 4.64
C LEU A 69 -5.10 9.17 5.97
N TRP A 70 -5.71 8.12 6.51
CA TRP A 70 -5.29 7.45 7.73
C TRP A 70 -3.87 6.89 7.62
N VAL A 71 -3.61 6.04 6.60
CA VAL A 71 -2.30 5.42 6.37
C VAL A 71 -1.23 6.49 6.20
N VAL A 72 -1.46 7.47 5.33
CA VAL A 72 -0.50 8.55 5.06
C VAL A 72 -0.22 9.37 6.31
N PHE A 73 -1.24 9.71 7.09
CA PHE A 73 -1.07 10.48 8.32
C PHE A 73 -0.15 9.76 9.33
N PHE A 74 -0.43 8.49 9.63
CA PHE A 74 0.35 7.75 10.62
C PHE A 74 1.77 7.44 10.14
N LEU A 75 1.96 7.12 8.86
CA LEU A 75 3.29 6.90 8.29
C LEU A 75 4.11 8.20 8.26
N ALA A 76 3.52 9.32 7.86
CA ALA A 76 4.20 10.61 7.85
C ALA A 76 4.55 11.08 9.27
N LEU A 77 3.65 10.84 10.24
CA LEU A 77 3.90 11.15 11.64
C LEU A 77 5.08 10.33 12.16
N TRP A 78 5.12 9.03 11.88
CA TRP A 78 6.25 8.17 12.27
C TRP A 78 7.56 8.63 11.62
N GLU A 79 7.59 8.74 10.29
CA GLU A 79 8.84 9.02 9.56
C GLU A 79 9.47 10.34 9.98
N SER A 80 8.62 11.35 10.23
CA SER A 80 9.07 12.69 10.65
C SER A 80 9.50 12.76 12.10
N ASN A 81 9.00 11.87 12.97
CA ASN A 81 9.16 11.99 14.42
C ASN A 81 9.83 10.76 15.08
N LYS A 82 10.22 9.72 14.34
CA LYS A 82 10.77 8.45 14.88
C LYS A 82 12.02 8.62 15.76
N GLN A 83 12.72 9.74 15.63
CA GLN A 83 13.89 10.08 16.45
C GLN A 83 13.53 10.77 17.78
N MET A 84 12.27 11.14 17.99
CA MET A 84 11.81 11.74 19.24
C MET A 84 11.75 10.71 20.37
N LYS A 85 12.22 11.09 21.55
CA LYS A 85 12.25 10.22 22.74
C LYS A 85 10.87 9.61 23.05
N GLN A 86 9.78 10.34 22.82
CA GLN A 86 8.43 9.84 23.05
C GLN A 86 8.07 8.65 22.13
N LEU A 87 8.49 8.69 20.86
CA LEU A 87 8.22 7.64 19.89
C LEU A 87 9.21 6.48 19.93
N GLN A 88 10.36 6.66 20.59
CA GLN A 88 11.32 5.57 20.85
C GLN A 88 10.90 4.62 21.97
N SER A 89 9.89 4.98 22.77
CA SER A 89 9.36 4.07 23.79
C SER A 89 8.83 2.78 23.16
N PRO A 90 9.01 1.59 23.79
CA PRO A 90 8.58 0.32 23.19
C PRO A 90 7.09 0.30 22.79
N LYS A 91 6.23 0.90 23.63
CA LYS A 91 4.79 1.03 23.36
C LYS A 91 4.51 1.90 22.14
N ALA A 92 5.19 3.05 22.01
CA ALA A 92 5.00 3.93 20.87
C ALA A 92 5.58 3.31 19.59
N ARG A 93 6.74 2.63 19.65
CA ARG A 93 7.29 1.92 18.49
C ARG A 93 6.35 0.84 18.00
N ALA A 94 5.76 0.04 18.89
CA ALA A 94 4.79 -0.99 18.49
C ALA A 94 3.58 -0.40 17.75
N LEU A 95 3.16 0.81 18.10
CA LEU A 95 2.01 1.48 17.48
C LEU A 95 2.32 2.24 16.19
N PHE A 96 3.54 2.74 16.00
CA PHE A 96 3.87 3.60 14.86
C PHE A 96 4.86 2.99 13.87
N ASP A 97 5.65 1.98 14.26
CA ASP A 97 6.59 1.31 13.36
C ASP A 97 5.82 0.52 12.29
N PRO A 98 6.02 0.79 10.99
CA PRO A 98 5.34 0.07 9.91
C PRO A 98 5.69 -1.43 9.86
N SER A 99 6.77 -1.84 10.51
CA SER A 99 7.21 -3.24 10.63
C SER A 99 6.42 -3.98 11.71
N SER A 100 5.75 -3.25 12.61
CA SER A 100 4.92 -3.82 13.67
C SER A 100 3.58 -4.29 13.10
N LYS A 101 3.09 -5.44 13.59
CA LYS A 101 1.75 -5.94 13.31
C LYS A 101 0.65 -5.02 13.88
N ASP A 102 0.95 -4.35 14.99
CA ASP A 102 0.03 -3.49 15.74
C ASP A 102 0.13 -2.02 15.28
N CYS A 103 0.76 -1.78 14.12
CA CYS A 103 0.93 -0.45 13.56
C CYS A 103 -0.44 0.20 13.28
N LEU A 104 -0.66 1.39 13.83
CA LEU A 104 -1.88 2.17 13.66
C LEU A 104 -2.14 2.46 12.19
N ALA A 105 -1.12 2.64 11.35
CA ALA A 105 -1.31 2.92 9.92
C ALA A 105 -2.14 1.85 9.20
N PHE A 106 -2.04 0.58 9.61
CA PHE A 106 -2.74 -0.54 8.96
C PHE A 106 -3.88 -1.12 9.81
N ASN A 107 -4.11 -0.57 11.00
CA ASN A 107 -5.18 -0.97 11.92
C ASN A 107 -6.05 0.26 12.22
N PRO A 108 -7.02 0.59 11.36
CA PRO A 108 -7.90 1.74 11.56
C PRO A 108 -8.74 1.56 12.83
N LEU A 109 -8.85 2.63 13.61
CA LEU A 109 -9.60 2.65 14.87
C LEU A 109 -10.62 3.78 14.85
N ASP A 110 -11.70 3.61 15.60
CA ASP A 110 -12.64 4.70 15.87
C ASP A 110 -11.97 5.80 16.70
N ALA A 111 -12.49 7.03 16.64
CA ALA A 111 -11.91 8.15 17.37
C ALA A 111 -11.76 7.89 18.88
N SER A 112 -12.77 7.28 19.51
CA SER A 112 -12.74 6.94 20.94
C SER A 112 -11.67 5.89 21.28
N GLN A 113 -11.52 4.89 20.43
CA GLN A 113 -10.50 3.85 20.56
C GLN A 113 -9.10 4.43 20.36
N LEU A 114 -8.90 5.20 19.30
CA LEU A 114 -7.62 5.86 19.01
C LEU A 114 -7.22 6.78 20.16
N GLU A 115 -8.16 7.57 20.69
CA GLU A 115 -7.92 8.42 21.86
C GLU A 115 -7.45 7.62 23.07
N THR A 116 -8.09 6.49 23.34
CA THR A 116 -7.73 5.59 24.44
C THR A 116 -6.33 5.00 24.24
N VAL A 117 -6.02 4.51 23.04
CA VAL A 117 -4.71 3.95 22.69
C VAL A 117 -3.61 5.00 22.85
N LEU A 118 -3.82 6.22 22.34
CA LEU A 118 -2.85 7.31 22.43
C LEU A 118 -2.63 7.80 23.88
N LYS A 119 -3.69 7.83 24.70
CA LYS A 119 -3.58 8.13 26.14
C LYS A 119 -2.79 7.04 26.86
N ASN A 120 -3.08 5.77 26.61
CA ASN A 120 -2.40 4.63 27.23
C ASN A 120 -0.92 4.54 26.84
N ALA A 121 -0.57 4.99 25.63
CA ALA A 121 0.81 5.14 25.17
C ALA A 121 1.52 6.38 25.74
N GLY A 122 0.82 7.26 26.46
CA GLY A 122 1.37 8.51 26.99
C GLY A 122 1.62 9.58 25.92
N LEU A 123 1.07 9.40 24.72
CA LEU A 123 1.25 10.26 23.55
C LEU A 123 0.18 11.35 23.42
N ARG A 124 -0.75 11.43 24.39
CA ARG A 124 -1.77 12.49 24.47
C ARG A 124 -1.75 13.13 25.87
N LYS A 125 -1.25 14.37 25.96
CA LYS A 125 -1.09 15.23 27.16
C LYS A 125 -1.23 16.70 26.73
N SER A 126 -1.31 17.66 27.65
CA SER A 126 -1.44 19.09 27.30
C SER A 126 -0.33 19.64 26.40
N ARG A 127 0.86 19.01 26.40
CA ARG A 127 1.99 19.26 25.47
C ARG A 127 2.45 18.00 24.74
N SER A 128 1.52 17.21 24.19
CA SER A 128 1.86 16.00 23.45
C SER A 128 2.15 16.23 21.97
N LEU A 129 2.82 15.25 21.37
CA LEU A 129 3.01 15.13 19.93
C LEU A 129 1.69 15.25 19.18
N ILE A 130 0.64 14.60 19.70
CA ILE A 130 -0.71 14.67 19.15
C ILE A 130 -1.54 15.62 19.99
N SER A 131 -1.67 16.87 19.53
CA SER A 131 -2.49 17.89 20.18
C SER A 131 -3.98 17.68 19.90
N ASN A 132 -4.86 18.21 20.75
CA ASN A 132 -6.31 18.12 20.55
C ASN A 132 -6.74 18.81 19.23
N ALA A 133 -6.08 19.94 18.88
CA ALA A 133 -6.35 20.64 17.64
C ALA A 133 -5.99 19.78 16.42
N MET A 134 -4.81 19.13 16.43
CA MET A 134 -4.43 18.22 15.34
C MET A 134 -5.38 17.03 15.25
N PHE A 135 -5.79 16.45 16.38
CA PHE A 135 -6.74 15.33 16.40
C PHE A 135 -8.10 15.73 15.82
N ALA A 136 -8.63 16.90 16.19
CA ALA A 136 -9.89 17.43 15.66
C ALA A 136 -9.79 17.71 14.14
N SER A 137 -8.69 18.34 13.68
CA SER A 137 -8.46 18.58 12.26
C SER A 137 -8.35 17.29 11.45
N PHE A 138 -7.63 16.29 11.97
CA PHE A 138 -7.53 14.97 11.35
C PHE A 138 -8.90 14.33 11.18
N TRP A 139 -9.74 14.36 12.21
CA TRP A 139 -11.08 13.76 12.14
C TRP A 139 -12.05 14.53 11.24
N SER A 140 -11.95 15.86 11.23
CA SER A 140 -12.67 16.69 10.25
C SER A 140 -12.32 16.30 8.81
N ALA A 141 -11.01 16.12 8.52
CA ALA A 141 -10.55 15.70 7.20
C ALA A 141 -11.00 14.27 6.83
N MET A 142 -10.99 13.33 7.79
CA MET A 142 -11.53 11.97 7.59
C MET A 142 -13.01 11.98 7.24
N ASN A 143 -13.82 12.79 7.94
CA ASN A 143 -15.24 12.92 7.65
C ASN A 143 -15.51 13.58 6.29
N ALA A 144 -14.70 14.59 5.92
CA ALA A 144 -14.78 15.20 4.59
C ALA A 144 -14.45 14.20 3.47
N ALA A 145 -13.42 13.36 3.66
CA ALA A 145 -13.07 12.30 2.72
C ALA A 145 -14.21 11.28 2.55
N ALA A 146 -14.92 10.94 3.62
CA ALA A 146 -16.10 10.05 3.57
C ALA A 146 -17.21 10.60 2.66
N ASN A 147 -17.47 11.91 2.76
CA ASN A 147 -18.54 12.56 2.01
C ASN A 147 -18.25 12.63 0.50
N THR A 148 -16.97 12.76 0.12
CA THR A 148 -16.52 12.75 -1.29
C THR A 148 -16.69 11.38 -1.94
N SER A 149 -16.48 10.29 -1.19
CA SER A 149 -16.73 8.93 -1.69
C SER A 149 -18.20 8.70 -2.04
N ASN A 150 -19.12 9.21 -1.20
CA ASN A 150 -20.56 9.06 -1.38
C ASN A 150 -21.14 9.87 -2.55
N SER A 151 -20.54 11.03 -2.87
CA SER A 151 -20.97 11.82 -4.04
C SER A 151 -20.49 11.21 -5.36
N ASN A 152 -19.30 10.61 -5.39
CA ASN A 152 -18.75 9.98 -6.59
C ASN A 152 -19.45 8.67 -6.99
N SER A 153 -20.07 7.95 -6.06
CA SER A 153 -20.87 6.75 -6.36
C SER A 153 -22.17 7.01 -7.12
N ARG A 154 -22.62 8.26 -7.26
CA ARG A 154 -23.82 8.62 -8.07
C ARG A 154 -23.51 9.01 -9.52
N GLY A 155 -22.24 9.05 -9.94
CA GLY A 155 -21.83 9.64 -11.22
C GLY A 155 -21.08 8.74 -12.21
N LEU A 156 -20.67 7.53 -11.83
CA LEU A 156 -19.85 6.69 -12.72
C LEU A 156 -20.73 5.80 -13.61
N LYS A 157 -21.07 6.31 -14.80
CA LYS A 157 -21.38 5.44 -15.95
C LYS A 157 -20.16 4.53 -16.20
N PRO A 158 -20.34 3.25 -16.55
CA PRO A 158 -19.23 2.35 -16.88
C PRO A 158 -18.49 2.90 -18.11
N GLY A 159 -17.35 3.54 -17.89
CA GLY A 159 -16.45 4.00 -18.93
C GLY A 159 -15.57 2.84 -19.38
N ASN A 160 -15.58 2.56 -20.68
CA ASN A 160 -14.84 1.48 -21.34
C ASN A 160 -13.38 1.41 -20.89
N ALA A 161 -13.01 0.31 -20.21
CA ALA A 161 -11.65 -0.05 -19.83
C ALA A 161 -10.85 -0.58 -21.04
N LYS A 162 -10.73 0.22 -22.09
CA LYS A 162 -9.97 -0.14 -23.29
C LYS A 162 -9.26 1.10 -23.81
N GLU A 163 -8.18 1.52 -23.15
CA GLU A 163 -7.12 2.42 -23.66
C GLU A 163 -6.18 2.91 -22.54
N ARG A 164 -5.53 1.99 -21.83
CA ARG A 164 -4.26 2.29 -21.12
C ARG A 164 -3.34 1.08 -21.27
N GLY A 165 -3.05 0.72 -22.52
CA GLY A 165 -1.99 -0.22 -22.85
C GLY A 165 -0.65 0.49 -22.77
N VAL A 166 0.27 -0.08 -22.00
CA VAL A 166 1.70 0.27 -22.07
C VAL A 166 2.16 0.05 -23.52
N PRO A 167 2.70 1.06 -24.23
CA PRO A 167 3.22 0.84 -25.56
C PRO A 167 4.44 -0.08 -25.47
N GLY A 168 4.30 -1.34 -25.91
CA GLY A 168 5.41 -2.29 -25.99
C GLY A 168 5.12 -3.75 -25.61
N LEU A 169 3.94 -4.09 -25.07
CA LEU A 169 3.58 -5.46 -24.67
C LEU A 169 2.51 -6.10 -25.58
N ALA A 170 2.70 -6.03 -26.90
CA ALA A 170 1.90 -6.79 -27.86
C ALA A 170 2.75 -7.94 -28.43
N GLY A 171 2.86 -9.02 -27.66
CA GLY A 171 3.39 -10.31 -28.08
C GLY A 171 2.29 -11.35 -27.93
N THR A 172 1.69 -11.72 -29.07
CA THR A 172 0.62 -12.71 -29.23
C THR A 172 0.97 -14.05 -28.58
N VAL A 173 0.20 -14.48 -27.59
CA VAL A 173 0.16 -15.90 -27.19
C VAL A 173 -1.20 -16.45 -27.64
N ALA A 174 -1.17 -17.24 -28.70
CA ALA A 174 -2.35 -17.94 -29.20
C ALA A 174 -2.76 -19.01 -28.18
N PHE A 175 -3.94 -18.86 -27.58
CA PHE A 175 -4.54 -19.90 -26.75
C PHE A 175 -5.23 -20.90 -27.66
N ALA A 176 -4.68 -22.12 -27.74
CA ALA A 176 -5.26 -23.21 -28.50
C ALA A 176 -6.54 -23.72 -27.82
N SER A 177 -7.53 -24.01 -28.66
CA SER A 177 -8.86 -24.54 -28.35
C SER A 177 -8.85 -25.87 -27.60
N SER A 178 -9.68 -25.92 -26.57
CA SER A 178 -10.51 -27.04 -26.06
C SER A 178 -10.34 -28.45 -26.64
N GLY A 179 -10.16 -29.40 -25.71
CA GLY A 179 -10.60 -30.80 -25.82
C GLY A 179 -11.08 -31.28 -24.43
N PRO A 180 -12.15 -32.11 -24.33
CA PRO A 180 -12.75 -32.48 -23.05
C PRO A 180 -12.04 -33.70 -22.43
N VAL A 181 -11.92 -33.73 -21.10
CA VAL A 181 -11.52 -34.94 -20.37
C VAL A 181 -12.51 -35.21 -19.25
N ASN A 182 -13.00 -36.46 -19.26
CA ASN A 182 -14.06 -37.05 -18.46
C ASN A 182 -13.95 -36.81 -16.95
N THR A 183 -15.10 -36.54 -16.34
CA THR A 183 -15.33 -36.70 -14.90
C THR A 183 -15.79 -38.13 -14.64
N ASP A 184 -14.89 -39.00 -14.22
CA ASP A 184 -15.25 -40.26 -13.57
C ASP A 184 -14.46 -40.43 -12.27
N GLY A 185 -15.20 -40.48 -11.17
CA GLY A 185 -14.88 -41.23 -9.95
C GLY A 185 -13.63 -40.83 -9.15
N PHE A 186 -13.83 -40.07 -8.07
CA PHE A 186 -13.00 -40.27 -6.88
C PHE A 186 -13.82 -40.16 -5.59
N VAL A 187 -13.96 -41.32 -4.94
CA VAL A 187 -14.51 -41.52 -3.59
C VAL A 187 -13.38 -41.29 -2.60
N ALA A 188 -13.63 -40.47 -1.58
CA ALA A 188 -12.69 -40.21 -0.50
C ALA A 188 -12.64 -41.36 0.53
N PRO A 189 -11.48 -41.67 1.09
CA PRO A 189 -11.35 -42.10 2.48
C PRO A 189 -11.08 -40.92 3.43
#